data_AF-A0A7V7DP25-F1
#
_entry.id   AF-A0A7V7DP25-F1
#
_cell.length_a   1.000
_cell.length_b   1.000
_cell.length_c   1.000
_cell.angle_alpha   90.00
_cell.angle_beta   90.00
_cell.angle_gamma   90.00
#
_symmetry.space_group_name_H-M   'P 1'
#
loop_
_entity.id
_entity.type
_entity.pdbx_description
1 polymer ?
#
loop_
_entity_poly.entity_id
_entity_poly.type
_entity_poly.pdbx_seq_one_letter_code
_entity_poly.pdbx_strand_id
1 'polypeptide(L)'
;MICVICGIEIDSIENAMDQGWTSYFYEGEIERGPACSECSRVLLQIGRDGQIELKEMYRGKIQYKENFMHEVSERNVLIGISIQNTMQSILN
;
A
#
# COMPACT_ATOMS: atom_id res chain seq x y z
N MET A 1 -6.00 13.33 3.84
CA MET A 1 -5.99 11.84 3.90
C MET A 1 -6.25 11.39 5.34
N ILE A 2 -6.79 10.19 5.54
CA ILE A 2 -7.25 9.72 6.86
C ILE A 2 -6.59 8.39 7.20
N CYS A 3 -6.04 8.25 8.42
CA CYS A 3 -5.49 6.99 8.89
C CYS A 3 -6.61 5.94 9.02
N VAL A 4 -6.52 4.82 8.30
CA VAL A 4 -7.56 3.77 8.31
C VAL A 4 -7.65 3.01 9.63
N ILE A 5 -6.69 3.17 10.54
CA ILE A 5 -6.67 2.51 11.85
C ILE A 5 -7.34 3.39 12.91
N CYS A 6 -6.89 4.64 13.06
CA CYS A 6 -7.32 5.53 14.15
C CYS A 6 -8.23 6.69 13.71
N GLY A 7 -8.30 6.99 12.42
CA GLY A 7 -9.14 8.07 11.88
C GLY A 7 -8.55 9.47 11.97
N ILE A 8 -7.30 9.64 12.42
CA ILE A 8 -6.62 10.95 12.36
C ILE A 8 -6.54 11.41 10.90
N GLU A 9 -6.79 12.69 10.68
CA GLU A 9 -6.70 13.33 9.37
C GLU A 9 -5.40 14.12 9.22
N ILE A 10 -4.95 14.27 7.99
CA ILE A 10 -3.85 15.14 7.61
C ILE A 10 -4.13 15.79 6.26
N ASP A 11 -3.74 17.05 6.15
CA ASP A 11 -4.26 17.96 5.12
C ASP A 11 -3.65 17.72 3.73
N SER A 12 -2.44 17.17 3.65
CA SER A 12 -1.75 16.92 2.37
C SER A 12 -0.84 15.69 2.41
N ILE A 13 -0.47 15.21 1.23
CA ILE A 13 0.48 14.11 1.06
C ILE A 13 1.87 14.53 1.51
N GLU A 14 2.29 15.76 1.19
CA GLU A 14 3.59 16.30 1.59
C GLU A 14 3.72 16.31 3.12
N ASN A 15 2.68 16.81 3.82
CA ASN A 15 2.66 16.80 5.28
C ASN A 15 2.68 15.37 5.83
N ALA A 16 2.02 14.41 5.17
CA ALA A 16 2.04 13.01 5.57
C ALA A 16 3.41 12.38 5.41
N MET A 17 4.13 12.69 4.33
CA MET A 17 5.52 12.26 4.12
C MET A 17 6.44 12.83 5.20
N ASP A 18 6.35 14.14 5.47
CA ASP A 18 7.16 14.81 6.49
C ASP A 18 6.88 14.27 7.90
N GLN A 19 5.65 13.85 8.17
CA GLN A 19 5.24 13.27 9.45
C GLN A 19 5.45 11.75 9.53
N GLY A 20 6.06 11.13 8.52
CA GLY A 20 6.38 9.70 8.53
C GLY A 20 5.16 8.78 8.47
N TRP A 21 4.10 9.19 7.76
CA TRP A 21 2.95 8.34 7.49
C TRP A 21 3.34 7.19 6.57
N THR A 22 2.73 6.03 6.82
CA THR A 22 2.84 4.87 5.94
C THR A 22 1.70 4.91 4.94
N SER A 23 2.03 4.93 3.65
CA SER A 23 1.05 4.96 2.56
C SER A 23 0.21 3.68 2.49
N TYR A 24 0.84 2.52 2.62
CA TYR A 24 0.18 1.21 2.60
C TYR A 24 0.90 0.18 3.49
N PHE A 25 0.17 -0.86 3.90
CA PHE A 25 0.68 -2.02 4.60
C PHE A 25 -0.19 -3.25 4.32
N TYR A 26 0.29 -4.43 4.69
CA TYR A 26 -0.40 -5.69 4.45
C TYR A 26 -0.95 -6.34 5.72
N GLU A 27 -2.17 -6.88 5.64
CA GLU A 27 -2.71 -7.85 6.57
C GLU A 27 -2.93 -9.18 5.84
N GLY A 28 -1.92 -10.07 5.92
CA GLY A 28 -1.85 -11.21 5.02
C GLY A 28 -1.68 -10.73 3.58
N GLU A 29 -2.57 -11.15 2.68
CA GLU A 29 -2.54 -10.75 1.27
C GLU A 29 -3.35 -9.45 0.98
N ILE A 30 -3.97 -8.86 2.01
CA ILE A 30 -4.85 -7.69 1.84
C ILE A 30 -4.05 -6.41 2.06
N GLU A 31 -3.96 -5.58 1.03
CA GLU A 31 -3.43 -4.23 1.14
C GLU A 31 -4.41 -3.32 1.89
N ARG A 32 -3.87 -2.54 2.83
CA ARG A 32 -4.57 -1.60 3.69
C ARG A 32 -3.82 -0.27 3.68
N GLY A 33 -4.48 0.81 4.10
CA GLY A 33 -3.82 2.09 4.32
C GLY A 33 -4.66 3.29 3.93
N PRO A 34 -4.21 4.52 4.27
CA PRO A 34 -2.93 4.86 4.89
C PRO A 34 -2.91 4.74 6.43
N ALA A 35 -1.72 4.70 7.05
CA ALA A 35 -1.53 4.69 8.50
C ALA A 35 -0.68 5.89 8.98
N CYS A 36 -1.11 6.55 10.06
CA CYS A 36 -0.31 7.61 10.68
C CYS A 36 0.94 7.02 11.34
N SER A 37 1.97 7.86 11.55
CA SER A 37 3.25 7.44 12.11
C SER A 37 3.15 6.68 13.43
N GLU A 38 2.23 7.07 14.31
CA GLU A 38 2.02 6.37 15.58
C GLU A 38 1.40 4.98 15.39
N CYS A 39 0.37 4.84 14.55
CA CYS A 39 -0.20 3.53 14.23
C CYS A 39 0.84 2.64 13.52
N SER A 40 1.61 3.21 12.61
CA SER A 40 2.70 2.51 11.93
C SER A 40 3.74 1.99 12.90
N ARG A 41 4.22 2.83 13.81
CA ARG A 41 5.22 2.47 14.82
C ARG A 41 4.74 1.38 15.77
N VAL A 42 3.47 1.45 16.19
CA VAL A 42 2.93 0.55 17.23
C VAL A 42 2.47 -0.78 16.63
N LEU A 43 1.79 -0.76 15.49
CA LEU A 43 1.05 -1.92 14.97
C LEU A 43 1.73 -2.61 13.80
N LEU A 44 2.58 -1.90 13.06
CA LEU A 44 3.22 -2.43 11.86
C LEU A 44 4.65 -2.89 12.14
N GLN A 45 5.16 -3.72 11.25
CA GLN A 45 6.53 -4.24 11.25
C GLN A 45 7.01 -4.43 9.81
N ILE A 46 8.32 -4.54 9.61
CA ILE A 46 8.88 -4.99 8.34
C ILE A 46 8.81 -6.52 8.28
N GLY A 47 8.13 -7.03 7.26
CA GLY A 47 8.01 -8.45 6.92
C GLY A 47 9.32 -9.05 6.41
N ARG A 48 9.31 -10.37 6.17
CA ARG A 48 10.50 -11.08 5.67
C ARG A 48 10.85 -10.73 4.23
N ASP A 49 9.85 -10.31 3.46
CA ASP A 49 9.95 -9.84 2.08
C ASP A 49 10.28 -8.35 1.97
N GLY A 50 10.47 -7.66 3.11
CA GLY A 50 10.73 -6.23 3.17
C GLY A 50 9.48 -5.35 3.08
N GLN A 51 8.28 -5.93 2.98
CA GLN A 51 7.03 -5.18 2.98
C GLN A 51 6.66 -4.72 4.38
N ILE A 52 5.84 -3.68 4.48
CA ILE A 52 5.27 -3.25 5.76
C ILE A 52 4.02 -4.09 6.02
N GLU A 53 3.99 -4.79 7.14
CA GLU A 53 2.91 -5.71 7.51
C GLU A 53 2.35 -5.38 8.89
N LEU A 54 1.07 -5.69 9.11
CA LEU A 54 0.47 -5.72 10.44
C LEU A 54 1.10 -6.85 11.26
N LYS A 55 1.57 -6.54 12.47
CA LYS A 55 2.10 -7.54 13.40
C LYS A 55 1.09 -8.67 13.60
N GLU A 56 1.59 -9.91 13.58
CA GLU A 56 0.77 -11.13 13.66
C GLU A 56 -0.23 -11.10 14.83
N MET A 57 0.20 -10.59 15.99
CA MET A 57 -0.65 -10.51 17.19
C MET A 57 -1.90 -9.64 17.05
N TYR A 58 -1.97 -8.76 16.03
CA TYR A 58 -3.10 -7.87 15.76
C TYR A 58 -3.94 -8.29 14.54
N ARG A 59 -3.53 -9.32 13.77
CA ARG A 59 -4.29 -9.80 12.62
C ARG A 59 -5.69 -10.25 13.03
N GLY A 60 -6.70 -9.79 12.28
CA GLY A 60 -8.12 -10.01 12.52
C GLY A 60 -8.69 -9.24 13.72
N LYS A 61 -7.90 -8.39 14.39
CA LYS A 61 -8.32 -7.65 15.61
C LYS A 61 -8.51 -6.16 15.38
N ILE A 62 -8.05 -5.63 14.24
CA ILE A 62 -8.19 -4.23 13.90
C ILE A 62 -9.49 -4.01 13.14
N GLN A 63 -10.32 -3.09 13.63
CA GLN A 63 -11.46 -2.59 12.88
C GLN A 63 -11.03 -1.35 12.08
N TYR A 64 -10.93 -1.49 10.77
CA TYR A 64 -10.54 -0.39 9.89
C TYR A 64 -11.68 0.60 9.65
N LYS A 65 -11.31 1.85 9.39
CA LYS A 65 -12.20 2.96 9.05
C LYS A 65 -12.40 3.10 7.53
N GLU A 66 -12.12 2.07 6.75
CA GLU A 66 -12.11 2.09 5.27
C GLU A 66 -13.48 2.38 4.61
N ASN A 67 -14.58 2.35 5.37
CA ASN A 67 -15.91 2.72 4.87
C ASN A 67 -16.06 4.21 4.49
N PHE A 68 -15.01 5.02 4.54
CA PHE A 68 -15.01 6.42 4.10
C PHE A 68 -14.45 6.65 2.67
N MET A 69 -13.98 5.61 1.97
CA MET A 69 -13.24 5.78 0.70
C MET A 69 -13.79 4.91 -0.45
N HIS A 70 -15.11 4.81 -0.59
CA HIS A 70 -15.72 4.32 -1.85
C HIS A 70 -15.97 5.51 -2.80
N GLU A 71 -14.91 6.04 -3.38
CA GLU A 71 -14.94 6.48 -4.79
C GLU A 71 -13.73 5.84 -5.47
N VAL A 72 -14.03 4.89 -6.35
CA VAL A 72 -13.06 4.26 -7.24
C VAL A 72 -12.53 5.36 -8.15
N SER A 73 -11.41 6.01 -7.80
CA SER A 73 -10.67 6.77 -8.81
C SER A 73 -10.08 5.74 -9.76
N GLU A 74 -10.55 5.77 -11.01
CA GLU A 74 -10.15 4.90 -12.12
C GLU A 74 -8.63 4.65 -12.09
N ARG A 75 -8.23 3.42 -11.76
CA ARG A 75 -6.82 3.00 -11.76
C ARG A 75 -6.31 3.09 -13.19
N ASN A 76 -5.40 4.03 -13.45
CA ASN A 76 -4.56 4.00 -14.63
C ASN A 76 -3.63 2.77 -14.52
N VAL A 77 -3.99 1.68 -15.20
CA VAL A 77 -3.15 0.48 -15.31
C VAL A 77 -2.11 0.74 -16.41
N LEU A 78 -0.84 0.93 -16.02
CA LEU A 78 0.29 1.02 -16.94
C LEU A 78 0.80 -0.40 -17.22
N ILE A 79 0.53 -0.91 -18.43
CA ILE A 79 1.04 -2.21 -18.90
C ILE A 79 2.15 -1.94 -19.92
N GLY A 80 3.39 -2.33 -19.59
CA GLY A 80 4.51 -2.33 -20.52
C GLY A 80 4.63 -3.66 -21.24
N ILE A 81 4.49 -3.67 -22.58
CA ILE A 81 4.73 -4.86 -23.42
C ILE A 81 6.01 -4.62 -24.21
N SER A 82 6.96 -5.55 -24.12
CA SER A 82 8.16 -5.56 -24.96
C SER A 82 8.06 -6.71 -25.97
N ILE A 83 8.21 -6.40 -27.26
CA ILE A 83 8.22 -7.39 -28.35
C ILE A 83 9.64 -7.41 -28.92
N GLN A 84 10.31 -8.55 -28.83
CA GLN A 84 11.56 -8.80 -29.54
C GLN A 84 11.28 -9.57 -30.82
N ASN A 85 11.46 -8.92 -31.97
CA ASN A 85 11.47 -9.59 -33.26
C ASN A 85 12.78 -10.35 -33.43
N THR A 86 12.77 -11.67 -33.31
CA THR A 86 13.87 -12.51 -33.79
C THR A 86 13.65 -12.78 -35.28
N MET A 87 14.35 -12.05 -36.16
CA MET A 87 14.52 -12.53 -37.54
C MET A 87 15.39 -13.79 -37.50
N GLN A 88 14.80 -14.96 -37.73
CA GLN A 88 15.57 -16.12 -38.17
C GLN A 88 15.96 -15.90 -39.63
N SER A 89 17.25 -15.64 -39.88
CA SER A 89 17.81 -15.77 -41.21
C SER A 89 18.01 -17.26 -41.48
N ILE A 90 17.06 -17.89 -42.19
CA ILE A 90 17.31 -19.17 -42.85
C ILE A 90 18.08 -18.79 -44.13
N LEU A 91 19.40 -18.86 -44.08
CA LEU A 91 20.23 -18.93 -45.28
C LEU A 91 20.52 -20.41 -45.55
N ASN A 92 20.03 -20.85 -46.70
CA ASN A 92 20.34 -22.12 -47.35
C ASN A 92 21.84 -22.27 -47.62
#